data_AF-F5P2T1-F1
#
_entry.id   AF-F5P2T1-F1
#
_cell.length_a   1.000
_cell.length_b   1.000
_cell.length_c   1.000
_cell.angle_alpha   90.00
_cell.angle_beta   90.00
_cell.angle_gamma   90.00
#
_symmetry.space_group_name_H-M   'P 1'
#
loop_
_entity.id
_entity.type
_entity.pdbx_description
1 polymer ?
#
loop_
_entity_poly.entity_id
_entity_poly.type
_entity_poly.pdbx_seq_one_letter_code
_entity_poly.pdbx_strand_id
1 'polypeptide(L)'
;MVNASEKLSWKKQGDKIVAVNQSPFYINLSSLQVGGSKIEKLDYIAPFSQHEFVMPKTSGQDIKWSVITDEGGESRLFTSHLQS
;
A
#
# COMPACT_ATOMS: atom_id res chain seq x y z
N MET A 1 -12.73 -6.44 6.29
CA MET A 1 -11.58 -6.11 5.42
C MET A 1 -10.78 -4.87 5.87
N VAL A 2 -11.38 -3.87 6.53
CA VAL A 2 -10.64 -2.69 7.08
C VAL A 2 -9.46 -3.07 7.99
N ASN A 3 -9.63 -4.06 8.88
CA ASN A 3 -8.54 -4.56 9.74
C ASN A 3 -7.43 -5.33 8.99
N ALA A 4 -7.67 -5.77 7.76
CA ALA A 4 -6.68 -6.46 6.92
C ALA A 4 -5.87 -5.46 6.09
N SER A 5 -6.51 -4.42 5.58
CA SER A 5 -5.87 -3.31 4.87
C SER A 5 -5.00 -2.45 5.77
N GLU A 6 -5.33 -2.36 7.06
CA GLU A 6 -4.46 -1.78 8.10
C GLU A 6 -3.18 -2.61 8.31
N LYS A 7 -3.23 -3.92 8.02
CA LYS A 7 -2.11 -4.85 8.22
C LYS A 7 -1.14 -4.92 7.04
N LEU A 8 -1.32 -4.11 5.99
CA LEU A 8 -0.27 -3.97 4.99
C LEU A 8 1.00 -3.46 5.67
N SER A 9 2.06 -4.25 5.56
CA SER A 9 3.40 -3.80 5.91
C SER A 9 4.13 -3.40 4.65
N TRP A 10 5.00 -2.41 4.79
CA TRP A 10 5.67 -1.78 3.66
C TRP A 10 7.17 -1.74 3.87
N LYS A 11 7.91 -2.13 2.85
CA LYS A 11 9.38 -2.19 2.88
C LYS A 11 9.97 -1.51 1.66
N LYS A 12 11.13 -0.91 1.82
CA LYS A 12 11.92 -0.40 0.69
C LYS A 12 12.87 -1.48 0.21
N GLN A 13 12.94 -1.71 -1.11
CA GLN A 13 13.92 -2.60 -1.73
C GLN A 13 14.52 -1.94 -2.96
N GLY A 14 15.69 -1.32 -2.79
CA GLY A 14 16.34 -0.56 -3.87
C GLY A 14 15.50 0.62 -4.33
N ASP A 15 15.09 0.57 -5.60
CA ASP A 15 14.21 1.54 -6.28
C ASP A 15 12.73 1.10 -6.27
N LYS A 16 12.37 0.15 -5.41
CA LYS A 16 11.01 -0.37 -5.27
C LYS A 16 10.49 -0.24 -3.85
N ILE A 17 9.17 -0.28 -3.74
CA ILE A 17 8.43 -0.38 -2.50
C ILE A 17 7.59 -1.64 -2.55
N VAL A 18 7.71 -2.46 -1.52
CA VAL A 18 7.08 -3.76 -1.43
C VAL A 18 5.95 -3.68 -0.41
N ALA A 19 4.72 -3.93 -0.87
CA ALA A 19 3.56 -4.11 0.00
C ALA A 19 3.43 -5.59 0.34
N VAL A 20 3.31 -5.94 1.61
CA VAL A 20 3.15 -7.32 2.09
C VAL A 20 1.76 -7.49 2.70
N ASN A 21 0.97 -8.38 2.11
CA ASN A 21 -0.35 -8.74 2.59
C ASN A 21 -0.31 -10.09 3.31
N GLN A 22 -0.44 -10.07 4.64
CA GLN A 22 -0.50 -11.29 5.46
C GLN A 22 -1.94 -11.77 5.72
N SER A 23 -2.93 -11.23 5.00
CA SER A 23 -4.33 -11.58 5.17
C SER A 23 -4.82 -12.53 4.07
N PRO A 24 -5.95 -13.24 4.28
CA PRO A 24 -6.57 -14.10 3.28
C PRO A 24 -7.40 -13.33 2.23
N PHE A 25 -7.32 -11.98 2.18
CA PHE A 25 -8.16 -11.14 1.32
C PHE A 25 -7.33 -10.44 0.25
N TYR A 26 -7.91 -10.22 -0.92
CA TYR A 26 -7.37 -9.27 -1.89
C TYR A 26 -7.49 -7.85 -1.35
N ILE A 27 -6.44 -7.05 -1.54
CA ILE A 27 -6.44 -5.64 -1.16
C ILE A 27 -6.37 -4.80 -2.43
N ASN A 28 -7.47 -4.14 -2.77
CA ASN A 28 -7.56 -3.21 -3.89
C ASN A 28 -7.22 -1.79 -3.40
N LEU A 29 -6.07 -1.26 -3.81
CA LEU A 29 -5.68 0.10 -3.45
C LEU A 29 -6.53 1.12 -4.21
N SER A 30 -7.13 2.08 -3.48
CA SER A 30 -7.76 3.27 -4.07
C SER A 30 -6.74 4.38 -4.25
N SER A 31 -5.82 4.54 -3.28
CA SER A 31 -4.72 5.50 -3.35
C SER A 31 -3.45 4.94 -2.71
N LEU A 32 -2.29 5.39 -3.21
CA LEU A 32 -0.98 5.16 -2.58
C LEU A 32 -0.10 6.39 -2.79
N GLN A 33 0.51 6.86 -1.71
CA GLN A 33 1.49 7.93 -1.71
C GLN A 33 2.70 7.55 -0.87
N VAL A 34 3.88 7.96 -1.32
CA VAL A 34 5.15 7.74 -0.64
C VAL A 34 5.91 9.05 -0.61
N GLY A 35 6.29 9.51 0.59
CA GLY A 35 7.02 10.77 0.75
C GLY A 35 6.31 11.95 0.08
N GLY A 36 4.98 11.98 0.15
CA GLY A 36 4.12 12.98 -0.51
C GLY A 36 3.94 12.82 -2.03
N SER A 37 4.60 11.85 -2.67
CA SER A 37 4.47 11.57 -4.10
C SER A 37 3.46 10.46 -4.36
N LYS A 38 2.50 10.70 -5.25
CA LYS A 38 1.47 9.72 -5.62
C LYS A 38 2.03 8.64 -6.55
N ILE A 39 1.58 7.40 -6.34
CA ILE A 39 1.78 6.28 -7.26
C ILE A 39 0.53 6.16 -8.13
N GLU A 40 0.68 6.37 -9.44
CA GLU A 40 -0.47 6.36 -10.36
C GLU A 40 -0.87 4.95 -10.80
N LYS A 41 0.11 4.05 -10.95
CA LYS A 41 -0.14 2.66 -11.33
C LYS A 41 -0.36 1.83 -10.08
N LEU A 42 -1.62 1.76 -9.66
CA LEU A 42 -2.06 0.89 -8.57
C LEU A 42 -2.48 -0.47 -9.12
N ASP A 43 -2.28 -1.48 -8.30
CA ASP A 43 -2.74 -2.85 -8.55
C ASP A 43 -3.24 -3.44 -7.23
N TYR A 44 -3.90 -4.59 -7.30
CA TYR A 44 -4.30 -5.33 -6.12
C TYR A 44 -3.13 -6.10 -5.51
N ILE A 45 -3.22 -6.36 -4.22
CA ILE A 45 -2.27 -7.20 -3.49
C ILE A 45 -2.99 -8.48 -3.10
N ALA A 46 -2.53 -9.61 -3.62
CA ALA A 46 -3.18 -10.90 -3.42
C ALA A 46 -3.02 -11.42 -1.97
N PRO A 47 -3.85 -12.37 -1.54
CA PRO A 47 -3.74 -13.02 -0.23
C PRO A 47 -2.35 -13.63 0.00
N PHE A 48 -1.80 -13.44 1.20
CA PHE A 48 -0.50 -14.01 1.61
C PHE A 48 0.66 -13.74 0.63
N SER A 49 0.59 -12.63 -0.11
CA SER A 49 1.54 -12.30 -1.16
C SER A 49 2.23 -10.95 -0.91
N GLN A 50 3.15 -10.62 -1.81
CA GLN A 50 3.78 -9.32 -1.90
C GLN A 50 3.48 -8.71 -3.28
N HIS A 51 3.44 -7.39 -3.35
CA HIS A 51 3.37 -6.65 -4.62
C HIS A 51 4.40 -5.53 -4.62
N GLU A 52 5.06 -5.34 -5.77
CA GLU A 52 6.12 -4.34 -5.93
C GLU A 52 5.61 -3.13 -6.70
N PHE A 53 5.81 -1.95 -6.14
CA PHE A 53 5.56 -0.67 -6.80
C PHE A 53 6.89 0.02 -7.08
N VAL A 54 6.96 0.75 -8.20
CA VAL A 54 8.12 1.59 -8.51
C VAL A 54 8.19 2.72 -7.49
N MET A 55 9.33 2.90 -6.83
CA MET A 55 9.53 3.99 -5.88
C MET A 55 9.56 5.33 -6.64
N PRO A 56 8.77 6.34 -6.22
CA PRO A 56 8.85 7.65 -6.84
C PRO A 56 10.18 8.32 -6.45
N LYS A 57 10.62 9.32 -7.22
CA LYS A 57 11.81 10.12 -6.90
C LYS A 57 11.54 11.02 -5.69
N THR A 58 11.56 10.43 -4.50
CA THR A 58 11.36 11.11 -3.21
C THR A 58 12.36 10.57 -2.18
N SER A 59 12.77 11.43 -1.24
CA SER A 59 13.52 11.05 -0.05
C SER A 59 12.61 10.70 1.14
N GLY A 60 11.31 10.98 1.05
CA GLY A 60 10.36 10.75 2.12
C GLY A 60 10.05 9.27 2.31
N GLN A 61 9.85 8.88 3.58
CA GLN A 61 9.62 7.49 4.00
C GLN A 61 8.20 7.22 4.46
N ASP A 62 7.38 8.26 4.56
CA ASP A 62 5.98 8.14 4.96
C ASP A 62 5.16 7.54 3.83
N ILE A 63 4.30 6.59 4.16
CA ILE A 63 3.40 5.92 3.23
C ILE A 63 1.99 6.20 3.67
N LYS A 64 1.15 6.57 2.71
CA LYS A 64 -0.28 6.80 2.92
C LYS A 64 -1.05 6.02 1.88
N TRP A 65 -2.05 5.25 2.30
CA TRP A 65 -2.88 4.48 1.37
C TRP A 65 -4.33 4.41 1.83
N SER A 66 -5.21 4.17 0.88
CA SER A 66 -6.63 3.84 1.10
C SER A 66 -6.98 2.65 0.21
N VAL A 67 -8.06 1.95 0.56
CA VAL A 67 -8.53 0.78 -0.18
C VAL A 67 -9.97 0.95 -0.62
N ILE A 68 -10.36 0.20 -1.64
CA ILE A 68 -11.76 0.02 -2.01
C ILE A 68 -12.39 -0.99 -1.06
N THR A 69 -13.51 -0.63 -0.44
CA THR A 69 -14.27 -1.49 0.48
C THR A 69 -15.24 -2.39 -0.29
N ASP A 70 -15.81 -3.38 0.40
CA ASP A 70 -16.79 -4.31 -0.20
C ASP A 70 -18.09 -3.61 -0.63
N GLU A 71 -18.37 -2.45 -0.05
CA GLU A 71 -19.50 -1.59 -0.41
C GLU A 71 -19.17 -0.70 -1.65
N GLY A 72 -17.97 -0.80 -2.20
CA GLY A 72 -17.49 -0.02 -3.34
C GLY A 72 -17.00 1.39 -2.99
N GLY A 73 -17.02 1.76 -1.70
CA GLY A 73 -16.52 3.04 -1.20
C GLY A 73 -15.02 3.05 -0.94
N GLU A 74 -14.47 4.23 -0.64
CA GLU A 74 -13.08 4.38 -0.21
C GLU A 74 -12.98 4.24 1.32
N SER A 75 -11.97 3.53 1.81
CA SER A 75 -11.69 3.44 3.24
C SER A 75 -11.16 4.77 3.82
N ARG A 76 -11.03 4.83 5.15
CA ARG A 76 -10.16 5.83 5.78
C ARG A 76 -8.73 5.76 5.23
N LEU A 77 -7.99 6.86 5.37
CA LEU A 77 -6.57 6.91 5.07
C LEU A 77 -5.77 6.18 6.15
N PHE A 78 -4.94 5.23 5.72
CA PHE A 78 -3.95 4.57 6.55
C PHE A 78 -2.58 5.21 6.35
N THR A 79 -1.75 5.16 7.39
CA THR A 79 -0.39 5.71 7.35
C THR A 79 0.62 4.74 7.96
N SER A 80 1.80 4.67 7.38
CA SER A 80 2.94 3.89 7.90
C SER A 80 4.26 4.56 7.49
N HIS A 81 5.37 4.01 7.95
CA HIS A 81 6.70 4.39 7.51
C HIS A 81 7.36 3.19 6.82
N LEU A 82 8.13 3.46 5.75
CA LEU A 82 8.96 2.43 5.11
C LEU A 82 9.89 1.82 6.15
N GLN A 83 9.80 0.51 6.31
CA GLN A 83 10.80 -0.24 7.05
C GLN A 83 12.04 -0.44 6.18
N SER A 84 13.21 -0.34 6.83
CA SER A 84 14.52 -0.59 6.26
C SER A 84 14.70 -2.02 5.77
#